data_AF-A0A9E1GY16-F1
#
_entry.id   AF-A0A9E1GY16-F1
#
_cell.length_a   1.000
_cell.length_b   1.000
_cell.length_c   1.000
_cell.angle_alpha   90.00
_cell.angle_beta   90.00
_cell.angle_gamma   90.00
#
_symmetry.space_group_name_H-M   'P 1'
#
loop_
_entity.id
_entity.type
_entity.pdbx_description
1 polymer ?
#
loop_
_entity_poly.entity_id
_entity_poly.type
_entity_poly.pdbx_seq_one_letter_code
_entity_poly.pdbx_strand_id
1 'polypeptide(L)'
;MKYVKKIAAIFCAVMMVVTINASVVNAASTDEGNPTVITLISGSTMSGSAAGIFAEGETDHYFKFSLGSSSSYPDVMAVYLTNPDGCNYQMEITDPQNGIIYRGIGKAGTNDKVIKIPKPRTMTTYYLHVYAADGIYNKKVYSISLDNLYVKGKYTGSFSPKKITNPGKATLDPVYSSVATIDLRRTSSIPDSAEVTEVEVSGTLSYNIGNTWMEIDNSISGSHNEARLNKGYNTSFSGLRNSYEPVKAIWSIDYYTYAGMSTTFTNPQIAISYRYDKYEEFS
;
A
#
# COMPACT_ATOMS: atom_id res chain seq x y z
N MET A 1 55.67 37.66 10.58
CA MET A 1 55.01 38.52 11.59
C MET A 1 53.82 39.22 10.96
N LYS A 2 52.63 39.01 11.55
CA LYS A 2 51.57 40.01 11.79
C LYS A 2 50.62 40.48 10.65
N TYR A 3 49.33 40.21 10.90
CA TYR A 3 48.05 40.82 10.45
C TYR A 3 47.52 40.44 9.05
N VAL A 4 46.45 39.65 8.85
CA VAL A 4 45.03 39.70 9.32
C VAL A 4 44.26 40.93 8.85
N LYS A 5 43.30 40.72 7.92
CA LYS A 5 41.94 41.33 7.80
C LYS A 5 41.19 40.57 6.69
N LYS A 6 40.41 39.53 7.02
CA LYS A 6 38.96 39.53 7.26
C LYS A 6 38.12 40.21 6.16
N ILE A 7 37.55 39.40 5.27
CA ILE A 7 36.17 39.58 4.78
C ILE A 7 35.49 38.23 4.93
N ALA A 8 34.63 38.13 5.95
CA ALA A 8 33.76 37.01 6.20
C ALA A 8 32.49 37.22 5.35
N ALA A 9 32.29 36.39 4.33
CA ALA A 9 30.99 36.21 3.71
C ALA A 9 30.34 34.98 4.36
N ILE A 10 29.44 35.25 5.29
CA ILE A 10 28.55 34.27 5.92
C ILE A 10 27.57 33.82 4.84
N PHE A 11 27.82 32.65 4.24
CA PHE A 11 26.75 31.90 3.58
C PHE A 11 26.14 30.98 4.65
N CYS A 12 25.11 31.50 5.33
CA CYS A 12 24.11 30.68 5.99
C CYS A 12 23.36 29.89 4.92
N ALA A 13 23.95 28.80 4.45
CA ALA A 13 23.17 27.73 3.85
C ALA A 13 22.38 27.11 5.01
N VAL A 14 21.07 27.36 4.99
CA VAL A 14 20.08 26.62 5.75
C VAL A 14 20.34 25.14 5.46
N MET A 15 21.05 24.47 6.37
CA MET A 15 21.15 23.02 6.39
C MET A 15 19.74 22.56 6.72
N MET A 16 18.93 22.36 5.68
CA MET A 16 17.72 21.58 5.78
C MET A 16 18.21 20.23 6.28
N VAL A 17 17.98 19.96 7.57
CA VAL A 17 18.16 18.66 8.16
C VAL A 17 17.15 17.78 7.45
N VAL A 18 17.52 17.28 6.28
CA VAL A 18 17.02 16.00 5.81
C VAL A 18 17.55 15.05 6.86
N THR A 19 16.69 14.67 7.79
CA THR A 19 16.85 13.44 8.55
C THR A 19 16.89 12.32 7.53
N ILE A 20 18.04 12.13 6.91
CA ILE A 20 18.42 10.85 6.34
C ILE A 20 18.47 9.97 7.58
N ASN A 21 17.45 9.14 7.77
CA ASN A 21 17.60 7.98 8.63
C ASN A 21 18.85 7.29 8.09
N ALA A 22 19.97 7.44 8.79
CA ALA A 22 21.21 6.78 8.44
C ALA A 22 20.92 5.29 8.54
N SER A 23 20.53 4.69 7.42
CA SER A 23 20.50 3.25 7.25
C SER A 23 21.91 2.79 7.56
N VAL A 24 22.07 2.06 8.66
CA VAL A 24 23.34 1.45 9.02
C VAL A 24 23.69 0.51 7.87
N VAL A 25 24.63 0.91 7.02
CA VAL A 25 25.11 0.05 5.93
C VAL A 25 26.06 -0.95 6.57
N ASN A 26 25.51 -2.06 7.04
CA ASN A 26 26.34 -3.16 7.51
C ASN A 26 26.98 -3.82 6.29
N ALA A 27 28.29 -4.09 6.35
CA ALA A 27 28.95 -4.88 5.33
C ALA A 27 28.30 -6.26 5.22
N ALA A 28 28.11 -6.74 3.99
CA ALA A 28 27.58 -8.07 3.74
C ALA A 28 28.55 -9.14 4.25
N SER A 29 28.04 -10.23 4.83
CA SER A 29 28.85 -11.36 5.30
C SER A 29 28.90 -12.44 4.24
N THR A 30 30.08 -13.02 4.01
CA THR A 30 30.26 -14.22 3.16
C THR A 30 30.18 -15.52 3.97
N ASP A 31 29.97 -15.45 5.29
CA ASP A 31 29.86 -16.59 6.19
C ASP A 31 28.39 -16.85 6.57
N GLU A 32 27.84 -17.96 6.08
CA GLU A 32 26.47 -18.41 6.40
C GLU A 32 26.27 -18.63 7.91
N GLY A 33 27.32 -19.04 8.64
CA GLY A 33 27.28 -19.22 10.08
C GLY A 33 27.23 -17.91 10.86
N ASN A 34 27.64 -16.80 10.24
CA ASN A 34 27.61 -15.46 10.82
C ASN A 34 27.01 -14.41 9.87
N PRO A 35 25.69 -14.48 9.56
CA PRO A 35 25.06 -13.56 8.62
C PRO A 35 24.98 -12.14 9.18
N THR A 36 25.07 -11.16 8.29
CA THR A 36 24.89 -9.76 8.62
C THR A 36 23.46 -9.50 9.10
N VAL A 37 23.31 -8.88 10.26
CA VAL A 37 21.97 -8.54 10.79
C VAL A 37 21.43 -7.31 10.07
N ILE A 38 20.23 -7.43 9.51
CA ILE A 38 19.43 -6.29 9.07
C ILE A 38 18.49 -5.92 10.21
N THR A 39 18.75 -4.78 10.84
CA THR A 39 17.89 -4.27 11.91
C THR A 39 16.65 -3.62 11.32
N LEU A 40 15.47 -4.11 11.73
CA LEU A 40 14.20 -3.48 11.37
C LEU A 40 13.86 -2.36 12.36
N ILE A 41 13.45 -1.22 11.81
CA ILE A 41 13.10 -0.01 12.53
C ILE A 41 11.57 0.17 12.46
N SER A 42 10.96 0.44 13.63
CA SER A 42 9.52 0.67 13.75
C SER A 42 9.19 2.15 13.55
N GLY A 43 8.37 2.45 12.54
CA GLY A 43 7.70 3.74 12.34
C GLY A 43 6.17 3.58 12.33
N SER A 44 5.49 4.21 11.37
CA SER A 44 4.09 3.90 11.05
C SER A 44 3.92 2.47 10.51
N THR A 45 4.98 1.92 9.92
CA THR A 45 5.18 0.51 9.58
C THR A 45 6.63 0.12 9.86
N MET A 46 6.92 -1.18 10.03
CA MET A 46 8.29 -1.69 10.11
C MET A 46 9.02 -1.58 8.77
N SER A 47 10.30 -1.22 8.80
CA SER A 47 11.16 -1.18 7.61
C SER A 47 12.61 -1.50 7.96
N GLY A 48 13.42 -1.89 6.96
CA GLY A 48 14.85 -2.14 7.11
C GLY A 48 15.57 -2.01 5.79
N SER A 49 16.90 -1.98 5.83
CA SER A 49 17.72 -1.85 4.64
C SER A 49 19.11 -2.42 4.85
N ALA A 50 19.70 -2.94 3.79
CA ALA A 50 21.11 -3.30 3.72
C ALA A 50 21.66 -3.01 2.32
N ALA A 51 22.97 -3.06 2.18
CA ALA A 51 23.62 -3.06 0.88
C ALA A 51 24.80 -4.02 0.91
N GLY A 52 25.21 -4.49 -0.26
CA GLY A 52 26.37 -5.34 -0.41
C GLY A 52 27.15 -5.01 -1.67
N ILE A 53 28.42 -5.39 -1.65
CA ILE A 53 29.34 -5.27 -2.77
C ILE A 53 30.11 -6.57 -2.81
N PHE A 54 29.97 -7.35 -3.87
CA PHE A 54 30.80 -8.55 -4.04
C PHE A 54 32.23 -8.09 -4.33
N ALA A 55 33.16 -8.46 -3.45
CA ALA A 55 34.58 -8.34 -3.71
C ALA A 55 35.00 -9.34 -4.80
N GLU A 56 36.26 -9.23 -5.23
CA GLU A 56 36.79 -10.10 -6.27
C GLU A 56 36.76 -11.56 -5.83
N GLY A 57 36.05 -12.40 -6.58
CA GLY A 57 35.90 -13.83 -6.29
C GLY A 57 34.75 -14.19 -5.34
N GLU A 58 34.03 -13.22 -4.79
CA GLU A 58 32.85 -13.47 -3.94
C GLU A 58 31.59 -13.68 -4.80
N THR A 59 30.79 -14.68 -4.43
CA THR A 59 29.53 -15.02 -5.11
C THR A 59 28.32 -15.03 -4.20
N ASP A 60 28.53 -15.04 -2.88
CA ASP A 60 27.50 -15.28 -1.88
C ASP A 60 27.57 -14.30 -0.72
N HIS A 61 26.42 -13.73 -0.37
CA HIS A 61 26.25 -12.88 0.79
C HIS A 61 25.05 -13.32 1.62
N TYR A 62 25.24 -13.32 2.95
CA TYR A 62 24.27 -13.80 3.91
C TYR A 62 23.85 -12.69 4.86
N PHE A 63 22.54 -12.56 5.00
CA PHE A 63 21.89 -11.63 5.92
C PHE A 63 20.87 -12.37 6.77
N LYS A 64 20.47 -11.76 7.88
CA LYS A 64 19.34 -12.22 8.68
C LYS A 64 18.52 -11.07 9.23
N PHE A 65 17.23 -11.29 9.38
CA PHE A 65 16.31 -10.35 10.03
C PHE A 65 15.21 -11.12 10.75
N SER A 66 14.56 -10.49 11.71
CA SER A 66 13.48 -11.13 12.48
C SER A 66 12.17 -10.38 12.29
N LEU A 67 11.09 -11.12 12.01
CA LEU A 67 9.72 -10.61 11.98
C LEU A 67 8.94 -11.21 13.15
N GLY A 68 8.09 -10.39 13.75
CA GLY A 68 7.19 -10.81 14.82
C GLY A 68 5.73 -10.78 14.38
N SER A 69 4.85 -11.10 15.33
CA SER A 69 3.41 -11.10 15.13
C SER A 69 2.70 -9.86 15.70
N SER A 70 3.42 -8.92 16.31
CA SER A 70 2.81 -7.69 16.87
C SER A 70 2.22 -6.81 15.78
N SER A 71 1.25 -5.96 16.14
CA SER A 71 0.55 -5.06 15.21
C SER A 71 1.45 -4.10 14.43
N SER A 72 2.66 -3.83 14.91
CA SER A 72 3.68 -3.03 14.22
C SER A 72 4.24 -3.70 12.96
N TYR A 73 4.26 -5.04 12.90
CA TYR A 73 4.74 -5.78 11.73
C TYR A 73 3.67 -5.81 10.63
N PRO A 74 4.07 -5.60 9.36
CA PRO A 74 3.15 -5.65 8.23
C PRO A 74 2.54 -7.03 8.07
N ASP A 75 1.34 -7.10 7.51
CA ASP A 75 0.68 -8.38 7.19
C ASP A 75 1.47 -9.16 6.13
N VAL A 76 2.17 -8.45 5.24
CA VAL A 76 3.14 -9.03 4.31
C VAL A 76 4.35 -8.10 4.21
N MET A 77 5.53 -8.62 4.52
CA MET A 77 6.81 -7.93 4.33
C MET A 77 7.30 -8.20 2.90
N ALA A 78 7.65 -7.14 2.18
CA ALA A 78 8.39 -7.25 0.93
C ALA A 78 9.89 -7.12 1.22
N VAL A 79 10.69 -8.02 0.65
CA VAL A 79 12.15 -7.89 0.58
C VAL A 79 12.49 -7.65 -0.87
N TYR A 80 13.04 -6.48 -1.15
CA TYR A 80 13.35 -6.00 -2.49
C TYR A 80 14.86 -5.91 -2.68
N LEU A 81 15.36 -6.51 -3.75
CA LEU A 81 16.75 -6.44 -4.18
C LEU A 81 16.82 -5.58 -5.44
N THR A 82 17.50 -4.44 -5.32
CA THR A 82 17.85 -3.58 -6.46
C THR A 82 19.19 -4.02 -7.03
N ASN A 83 19.17 -4.43 -8.30
CA ASN A 83 20.36 -4.89 -8.98
C ASN A 83 21.02 -3.76 -9.77
N PRO A 84 22.35 -3.63 -9.71
CA PRO A 84 23.07 -2.72 -10.57
C PRO A 84 23.02 -3.21 -12.02
N ASP A 85 23.07 -2.27 -12.97
CA ASP A 85 23.03 -2.57 -14.40
C ASP A 85 24.07 -3.62 -14.81
N GLY A 86 23.61 -4.58 -15.60
CA GLY A 86 24.43 -5.68 -16.12
C GLY A 86 24.78 -6.74 -15.08
N CYS A 87 24.21 -6.71 -13.87
CA CYS A 87 24.38 -7.74 -12.85
C CYS A 87 23.09 -8.55 -12.67
N ASN A 88 23.22 -9.86 -12.52
CA ASN A 88 22.10 -10.77 -12.29
C ASN A 88 22.25 -11.44 -10.92
N TYR A 89 22.05 -10.65 -9.87
CA TYR A 89 21.97 -11.20 -8.52
C TYR A 89 20.58 -11.75 -8.26
N GLN A 90 20.54 -12.87 -7.56
CA GLN A 90 19.35 -13.55 -7.10
C GLN A 90 19.26 -13.45 -5.59
N MET A 91 18.08 -13.75 -5.07
CA MET A 91 17.91 -13.89 -3.63
C MET A 91 16.96 -15.01 -3.27
N GLU A 92 17.25 -15.63 -2.15
CA GLU A 92 16.39 -16.62 -1.50
C GLU A 92 16.29 -16.31 -0.01
N ILE A 93 15.12 -16.60 0.57
CA ILE A 93 14.89 -16.46 2.00
C ILE A 93 14.44 -17.79 2.58
N THR A 94 15.19 -18.26 3.57
CA THR A 94 14.86 -19.47 4.33
C THR A 94 14.14 -19.09 5.61
N ASP A 95 12.98 -19.70 5.83
CA ASP A 95 12.27 -19.78 7.10
C ASP A 95 12.61 -21.12 7.77
N PRO A 96 13.59 -21.15 8.69
CA PRO A 96 14.03 -22.39 9.30
C PRO A 96 13.01 -22.98 10.27
N GLN A 97 12.06 -22.18 10.78
CA GLN A 97 11.04 -22.69 11.70
C GLN A 97 9.99 -23.53 10.94
N ASN A 98 9.64 -23.12 9.72
CA ASN A 98 8.63 -23.78 8.92
C ASN A 98 9.21 -24.62 7.77
N GLY A 99 10.52 -24.56 7.52
CA GLY A 99 11.19 -25.26 6.41
C GLY A 99 10.79 -24.71 5.04
N ILE A 100 10.39 -23.43 4.96
CA ILE A 100 9.94 -22.78 3.73
C ILE A 100 11.09 -22.01 3.10
N ILE A 101 11.24 -22.11 1.78
CA ILE A 101 12.17 -21.29 0.99
C ILE A 101 11.35 -20.40 0.06
N TYR A 102 11.55 -19.09 0.18
CA TYR A 102 10.99 -18.08 -0.70
C TYR A 102 12.06 -17.66 -1.71
N ARG A 103 11.68 -17.49 -2.98
CA ARG A 103 12.61 -17.11 -4.06
C ARG A 103 12.24 -15.78 -4.66
N GLY A 104 13.26 -15.02 -5.07
CA GLY A 104 13.08 -13.74 -5.73
C GLY A 104 12.35 -13.87 -7.06
N ILE A 105 11.27 -13.10 -7.22
CA ILE A 105 10.54 -12.94 -8.48
C ILE A 105 11.08 -11.70 -9.18
N GLY A 106 11.29 -11.78 -10.50
CA GLY A 106 11.83 -10.69 -11.30
C GLY A 106 10.77 -9.70 -11.78
N LYS A 107 11.22 -8.47 -12.07
CA LYS A 107 10.42 -7.48 -12.80
C LYS A 107 10.74 -7.54 -14.29
N ALA A 108 9.71 -7.48 -15.12
CA ALA A 108 9.90 -7.50 -16.57
C ALA A 108 10.82 -6.35 -17.02
N GLY A 109 11.87 -6.69 -17.77
CA GLY A 109 12.82 -5.71 -18.31
C GLY A 109 13.85 -5.16 -17.30
N THR A 110 13.88 -5.64 -16.05
CA THR A 110 14.96 -5.32 -15.09
C THR A 110 15.53 -6.59 -14.46
N ASN A 111 16.69 -6.46 -13.81
CA ASN A 111 17.27 -7.57 -13.05
C ASN A 111 16.81 -7.59 -11.59
N ASP A 112 16.00 -6.64 -11.14
CA ASP A 112 15.58 -6.56 -9.74
C ASP A 112 14.78 -7.78 -9.31
N LYS A 113 14.71 -8.00 -7.99
CA LYS A 113 13.97 -9.12 -7.39
C LYS A 113 13.10 -8.67 -6.23
N VAL A 114 11.98 -9.35 -6.03
CA VAL A 114 11.15 -9.20 -4.82
C VAL A 114 10.80 -10.56 -4.21
N ILE A 115 10.78 -10.65 -2.89
CA ILE A 115 10.24 -11.76 -2.11
C ILE A 115 9.14 -11.20 -1.22
N LYS A 116 7.98 -11.86 -1.19
CA LYS A 116 6.83 -11.49 -0.35
C LYS A 116 6.71 -12.51 0.78
N ILE A 117 6.83 -12.07 2.03
CA ILE A 117 6.80 -12.93 3.22
C ILE A 117 5.57 -12.57 4.06
N PRO A 118 4.63 -13.51 4.25
CA PRO A 118 3.49 -13.26 5.13
C PRO A 118 3.97 -13.10 6.57
N LYS A 119 3.24 -12.29 7.33
CA LYS A 119 3.48 -12.08 8.76
C LYS A 119 3.50 -13.41 9.51
N PRO A 120 4.57 -13.72 10.27
CA PRO A 120 4.62 -14.96 11.03
C PRO A 120 3.68 -14.91 12.25
N ARG A 121 3.29 -16.09 12.74
CA ARG A 121 2.47 -16.21 13.97
C ARG A 121 3.27 -15.92 15.25
N THR A 122 4.57 -16.16 15.21
CA THR A 122 5.52 -15.97 16.32
C THR A 122 6.72 -15.18 15.84
N MET A 123 7.63 -14.80 16.74
CA MET A 123 8.90 -14.24 16.33
C MET A 123 9.72 -15.28 15.55
N THR A 124 10.07 -14.95 14.30
CA THR A 124 10.78 -15.82 13.39
C THR A 124 11.96 -15.07 12.78
N THR A 125 13.14 -15.68 12.84
CA THR A 125 14.34 -15.16 12.17
C THR A 125 14.47 -15.81 10.81
N TYR A 126 14.53 -14.98 9.78
CA TYR A 126 14.69 -15.34 8.38
C TYR A 126 16.14 -15.15 7.97
N TYR A 127 16.61 -16.03 7.09
CA TYR A 127 17.96 -15.98 6.53
C TYR A 127 17.84 -15.64 5.06
N LEU A 128 18.43 -14.52 4.67
CA LEU A 128 18.46 -14.02 3.30
C LEU A 128 19.82 -14.33 2.69
N HIS A 129 19.81 -15.08 1.60
CA HIS A 129 20.97 -15.35 0.77
C HIS A 129 20.85 -14.56 -0.52
N VAL A 130 21.86 -13.75 -0.82
CA VAL A 130 22.01 -13.04 -2.09
C VAL A 130 23.21 -13.64 -2.82
N TYR A 131 23.03 -14.02 -4.07
CA TYR A 131 24.09 -14.66 -4.85
C TYR A 131 24.09 -14.22 -6.30
N ALA A 132 25.25 -14.31 -6.95
CA ALA A 132 25.39 -14.06 -8.38
C ALA A 132 25.04 -15.33 -9.19
N ALA A 133 24.06 -15.26 -10.10
CA ALA A 133 23.55 -16.44 -10.79
C ALA A 133 24.40 -16.93 -11.96
N ASP A 134 25.15 -16.04 -12.61
CA ASP A 134 25.75 -16.27 -13.92
C ASP A 134 27.17 -15.70 -14.05
N GLY A 135 27.81 -15.33 -12.94
CA GLY A 135 29.23 -14.95 -12.94
C GLY A 135 29.67 -14.10 -11.76
N ILE A 136 30.89 -13.57 -11.86
CA ILE A 136 31.49 -12.69 -10.85
C ILE A 136 31.33 -11.24 -11.32
N TYR A 137 30.75 -10.41 -10.45
CA TYR A 137 30.45 -9.01 -10.74
C TYR A 137 31.29 -8.10 -9.85
N ASN A 138 32.44 -7.66 -10.37
CA ASN A 138 33.42 -6.92 -9.58
C ASN A 138 32.93 -5.53 -9.18
N LYS A 139 32.85 -5.28 -7.86
CA LYS A 139 32.64 -3.94 -7.25
C LYS A 139 31.32 -3.25 -7.63
N LYS A 140 30.28 -4.04 -7.92
CA LYS A 140 28.95 -3.53 -8.20
C LYS A 140 28.11 -3.58 -6.92
N VAL A 141 27.55 -2.44 -6.54
CA VAL A 141 26.76 -2.30 -5.31
C VAL A 141 25.32 -2.68 -5.61
N TYR A 142 24.75 -3.59 -4.82
CA TYR A 142 23.32 -3.84 -4.78
C TYR A 142 22.75 -3.33 -3.46
N SER A 143 21.44 -3.10 -3.42
CA SER A 143 20.73 -2.72 -2.19
C SER A 143 19.56 -3.64 -1.90
N ILE A 144 19.34 -3.90 -0.62
CA ILE A 144 18.18 -4.61 -0.10
C ILE A 144 17.33 -3.61 0.69
N SER A 145 16.03 -3.56 0.41
CA SER A 145 15.06 -2.88 1.25
C SER A 145 13.99 -3.84 1.74
N LEU A 146 13.60 -3.69 3.01
CA LEU A 146 12.49 -4.41 3.62
C LEU A 146 11.43 -3.40 4.01
N ASP A 147 10.23 -3.54 3.47
CA ASP A 147 9.11 -2.66 3.79
C ASP A 147 7.76 -3.39 3.71
N ASN A 148 6.71 -2.74 4.20
CA ASN A 148 5.36 -3.25 4.02
C ASN A 148 5.05 -3.35 2.53
N LEU A 149 4.60 -4.53 2.08
CA LEU A 149 4.18 -4.75 0.69
C LEU A 149 3.13 -3.74 0.25
N TYR A 150 2.17 -3.46 1.14
CA TYR A 150 1.00 -2.67 0.81
C TYR A 150 1.19 -1.19 1.14
N VAL A 151 0.98 -0.35 0.14
CA VAL A 151 0.86 1.10 0.32
C VAL A 151 -0.62 1.46 0.44
N LYS A 152 -0.95 2.31 1.42
CA LYS A 152 -2.32 2.81 1.61
C LYS A 152 -2.54 4.10 0.83
N GLY A 153 -3.72 4.25 0.25
CA GLY A 153 -4.14 5.45 -0.46
C GLY A 153 -5.59 5.81 -0.13
N LYS A 154 -5.99 7.01 -0.54
CA LYS A 154 -7.37 7.49 -0.43
C LYS A 154 -7.74 8.24 -1.69
N TYR A 155 -8.89 7.91 -2.25
CA TYR A 155 -9.53 8.66 -3.32
C TYR A 155 -10.76 9.37 -2.76
N THR A 156 -10.97 10.61 -3.18
CA THR A 156 -12.23 11.32 -2.95
C THR A 156 -12.78 11.82 -4.29
N GLY A 157 -14.08 11.67 -4.47
CA GLY A 157 -14.73 11.93 -5.73
C GLY A 157 -16.19 12.31 -5.53
N SER A 158 -16.85 12.58 -6.64
CA SER A 158 -18.11 13.28 -6.63
C SER A 158 -19.01 12.67 -7.70
N PHE A 159 -20.11 12.04 -7.32
CA PHE A 159 -20.99 11.31 -8.25
C PHE A 159 -21.75 12.23 -9.20
N SER A 160 -22.23 11.68 -10.32
CA SER A 160 -23.12 12.33 -11.27
C SER A 160 -24.37 11.47 -11.51
N PRO A 161 -25.60 12.04 -11.48
CA PRO A 161 -25.90 13.45 -11.25
C PRO A 161 -25.65 13.89 -9.80
N LYS A 162 -25.53 15.21 -9.59
CA LYS A 162 -25.35 15.82 -8.24
C LYS A 162 -26.63 15.83 -7.40
N LYS A 163 -27.73 15.31 -7.93
CA LYS A 163 -29.02 15.21 -7.24
C LYS A 163 -29.68 13.90 -7.68
N ILE A 164 -30.07 13.09 -6.71
CA ILE A 164 -30.90 11.92 -6.92
C ILE A 164 -32.12 12.05 -6.03
N THR A 165 -33.29 11.78 -6.61
CA THR A 165 -34.58 12.07 -5.95
C THR A 165 -35.37 10.79 -5.85
N ASN A 166 -35.83 10.52 -4.64
CA ASN A 166 -36.87 9.55 -4.37
C ASN A 166 -38.23 10.28 -4.43
N PRO A 167 -39.18 9.85 -5.29
CA PRO A 167 -40.46 10.55 -5.42
C PRO A 167 -41.36 10.41 -4.18
N GLY A 168 -41.09 9.46 -3.28
CA GLY A 168 -41.95 9.15 -2.14
C GLY A 168 -43.26 8.49 -2.57
N LYS A 169 -43.66 7.44 -1.87
CA LYS A 169 -44.96 6.80 -2.09
C LYS A 169 -45.41 6.17 -0.79
N ALA A 170 -46.67 6.34 -0.42
CA ALA A 170 -47.25 5.73 0.77
C ALA A 170 -47.51 4.23 0.53
N THR A 171 -46.44 3.46 0.35
CA THR A 171 -46.45 2.01 0.13
C THR A 171 -45.53 1.32 1.12
N LEU A 172 -45.78 0.02 1.36
CA LEU A 172 -44.84 -0.84 2.10
C LEU A 172 -43.64 -1.25 1.24
N ASP A 173 -43.74 -1.12 -0.08
CA ASP A 173 -42.65 -1.39 -1.00
C ASP A 173 -41.63 -0.23 -1.01
N PRO A 174 -40.32 -0.54 -1.03
CA PRO A 174 -39.29 0.48 -1.15
C PRO A 174 -39.42 1.20 -2.49
N VAL A 175 -39.45 2.52 -2.44
CA VAL A 175 -39.33 3.36 -3.62
C VAL A 175 -37.88 3.76 -3.74
N TYR A 176 -37.30 3.65 -4.94
CA TYR A 176 -35.91 3.97 -5.20
C TYR A 176 -35.75 5.39 -5.77
N SER A 177 -34.59 5.99 -5.52
CA SER A 177 -34.15 7.17 -6.24
C SER A 177 -33.66 6.82 -7.65
N SER A 178 -33.36 7.84 -8.45
CA SER A 178 -32.47 7.66 -9.60
C SER A 178 -31.06 7.24 -9.15
N VAL A 179 -30.28 6.62 -10.04
CA VAL A 179 -28.89 6.23 -9.80
C VAL A 179 -27.92 7.38 -10.08
N ALA A 180 -26.89 7.53 -9.25
CA ALA A 180 -25.72 8.35 -9.53
C ALA A 180 -24.46 7.49 -9.64
N THR A 181 -23.56 7.86 -10.53
CA THR A 181 -22.36 7.07 -10.86
C THR A 181 -21.09 7.90 -10.83
N ILE A 182 -19.97 7.21 -10.65
CA ILE A 182 -18.62 7.73 -10.87
C ILE A 182 -17.77 6.66 -11.55
N ASP A 183 -17.11 7.01 -12.65
CA ASP A 183 -16.26 6.09 -13.41
C ASP A 183 -14.79 6.29 -13.01
N LEU A 184 -14.23 5.33 -12.27
CA LEU A 184 -12.84 5.36 -11.80
C LEU A 184 -11.90 4.51 -12.65
N ARG A 185 -12.40 3.83 -13.70
CA ARG A 185 -11.62 2.85 -14.47
C ARG A 185 -10.37 3.44 -15.14
N ARG A 186 -10.37 4.75 -15.38
CA ARG A 186 -9.26 5.47 -16.05
C ARG A 186 -8.62 6.53 -15.16
N THR A 187 -8.90 6.51 -13.85
CA THR A 187 -8.32 7.48 -12.91
C THR A 187 -6.84 7.17 -12.71
N SER A 188 -5.96 8.03 -13.23
CA SER A 188 -4.50 7.85 -13.21
C SER A 188 -3.87 7.95 -11.83
N SER A 189 -4.54 8.62 -10.87
CA SER A 189 -4.07 8.75 -9.49
C SER A 189 -4.34 7.50 -8.63
N ILE A 190 -4.98 6.48 -9.19
CA ILE A 190 -5.29 5.21 -8.52
C ILE A 190 -4.45 4.14 -9.21
N PRO A 191 -3.66 3.33 -8.48
CA PRO A 191 -2.96 2.17 -9.05
C PRO A 191 -3.93 1.11 -9.60
N ASP A 192 -3.50 0.30 -10.56
CA ASP A 192 -4.36 -0.73 -11.18
C ASP A 192 -4.74 -1.84 -10.19
N SER A 193 -3.82 -2.32 -9.34
CA SER A 193 -4.11 -3.27 -8.24
C SER A 193 -4.77 -2.65 -7.00
N ALA A 194 -5.26 -1.42 -7.06
CA ALA A 194 -5.86 -0.81 -5.88
C ALA A 194 -7.10 -1.60 -5.42
N GLU A 195 -7.04 -2.09 -4.19
CA GLU A 195 -8.07 -2.86 -3.51
C GLU A 195 -8.71 -2.05 -2.39
N VAL A 196 -10.03 -2.09 -2.31
CA VAL A 196 -10.84 -1.38 -1.32
C VAL A 196 -10.54 -1.88 0.09
N THR A 197 -10.31 -0.94 0.99
CA THR A 197 -10.21 -1.18 2.43
C THR A 197 -11.37 -0.55 3.21
N GLU A 198 -11.95 0.55 2.71
CA GLU A 198 -13.14 1.17 3.28
C GLU A 198 -13.79 2.11 2.26
N VAL A 199 -15.13 2.19 2.27
CA VAL A 199 -15.89 3.14 1.46
C VAL A 199 -16.87 3.93 2.32
N GLU A 200 -16.87 5.24 2.13
CA GLU A 200 -17.84 6.18 2.71
C GLU A 200 -18.48 7.01 1.59
N VAL A 201 -19.79 7.20 1.69
CA VAL A 201 -20.55 8.12 0.84
C VAL A 201 -21.09 9.25 1.71
N SER A 202 -20.98 10.48 1.21
CA SER A 202 -21.48 11.67 1.89
C SER A 202 -22.31 12.55 0.96
N GLY A 203 -23.13 13.43 1.53
CA GLY A 203 -23.97 14.37 0.78
C GLY A 203 -24.92 15.14 1.69
N THR A 204 -26.09 15.53 1.18
CA THR A 204 -27.13 16.17 2.00
C THR A 204 -28.51 15.70 1.56
N LEU A 205 -29.27 15.11 2.48
CA LEU A 205 -30.66 14.73 2.26
C LEU A 205 -31.57 15.90 2.64
N SER A 206 -32.56 16.21 1.79
CA SER A 206 -33.47 17.35 1.98
C SER A 206 -34.14 17.39 3.36
N TYR A 207 -34.45 16.23 3.94
CA TYR A 207 -34.89 16.07 5.33
C TYR A 207 -34.76 14.58 5.72
N ASN A 208 -34.47 14.31 7.00
CA ASN A 208 -34.33 12.94 7.50
C ASN A 208 -35.71 12.37 7.86
N ILE A 209 -36.14 11.37 7.08
CA ILE A 209 -37.43 10.67 7.25
C ILE A 209 -37.32 9.36 8.04
N GLY A 210 -36.12 9.00 8.52
CA GLY A 210 -35.87 7.67 9.06
C GLY A 210 -35.94 6.59 7.97
N ASN A 211 -35.56 5.36 8.32
CA ASN A 211 -35.70 4.15 7.47
C ASN A 211 -35.28 4.34 6.00
N THR A 212 -34.19 5.09 5.79
CA THR A 212 -33.60 5.35 4.48
C THR A 212 -32.31 4.56 4.39
N TRP A 213 -32.16 3.84 3.29
CA TRP A 213 -31.03 2.96 3.03
C TRP A 213 -30.37 3.41 1.74
N MET A 214 -29.05 3.47 1.76
CA MET A 214 -28.23 3.76 0.59
C MET A 214 -27.61 2.46 0.12
N GLU A 215 -27.67 2.26 -1.19
CA GLU A 215 -27.02 1.15 -1.86
C GLU A 215 -25.78 1.67 -2.59
N ILE A 216 -24.75 0.84 -2.64
CA ILE A 216 -23.55 1.10 -3.43
C ILE A 216 -23.13 -0.19 -4.14
N ASP A 217 -22.88 -0.07 -5.44
CA ASP A 217 -22.42 -1.18 -6.26
C ASP A 217 -21.07 -0.91 -6.89
N ASN A 218 -20.33 -1.99 -7.09
CA ASN A 218 -19.10 -2.01 -7.85
C ASN A 218 -19.29 -2.84 -9.13
N SER A 219 -19.16 -2.19 -10.28
CA SER A 219 -19.40 -2.82 -11.60
C SER A 219 -18.45 -3.96 -11.97
N ILE A 220 -17.29 -4.11 -11.32
CA ILE A 220 -16.34 -5.19 -11.62
C ILE A 220 -16.59 -6.41 -10.74
N SER A 221 -16.74 -6.22 -9.43
CA SER A 221 -17.05 -7.32 -8.51
C SER A 221 -18.51 -7.78 -8.62
N GLY A 222 -19.40 -6.90 -9.10
CA GLY A 222 -20.85 -7.10 -9.04
C GLY A 222 -21.39 -7.06 -7.61
N SER A 223 -20.61 -6.52 -6.67
CA SER A 223 -21.03 -6.44 -5.26
C SER A 223 -22.14 -5.42 -5.11
N HIS A 224 -23.06 -5.75 -4.20
CA HIS A 224 -24.17 -4.91 -3.80
C HIS A 224 -24.10 -4.74 -2.28
N ASN A 225 -23.89 -3.51 -1.82
CA ASN A 225 -23.75 -3.22 -0.40
C ASN A 225 -24.75 -2.17 0.02
N GLU A 226 -25.41 -2.40 1.15
CA GLU A 226 -26.38 -1.48 1.72
C GLU A 226 -25.90 -0.92 3.05
N ALA A 227 -26.26 0.32 3.34
CA ALA A 227 -26.04 0.92 4.63
C ALA A 227 -27.17 1.89 4.97
N ARG A 228 -27.57 1.90 6.26
CA ARG A 228 -28.57 2.84 6.75
C ARG A 228 -28.00 4.26 6.71
N LEU A 229 -28.75 5.17 6.10
CA LEU A 229 -28.39 6.58 6.05
C LEU A 229 -28.65 7.23 7.41
N ASN A 230 -27.58 7.44 8.18
CA ASN A 230 -27.65 7.95 9.55
C ASN A 230 -27.83 9.48 9.59
N LYS A 231 -28.22 10.00 10.77
CA LYS A 231 -28.39 11.45 10.99
C LYS A 231 -27.03 12.14 10.83
N GLY A 232 -26.87 12.96 9.78
CA GLY A 232 -25.60 13.61 9.45
C GLY A 232 -25.02 13.27 8.07
N TYR A 233 -25.82 12.70 7.16
CA TYR A 233 -25.63 12.60 5.70
C TYR A 233 -24.31 12.00 5.18
N ASN A 234 -23.50 11.42 6.05
CA ASN A 234 -22.38 10.54 5.72
C ASN A 234 -22.75 9.11 6.12
N THR A 235 -22.31 8.12 5.35
CA THR A 235 -22.60 6.72 5.58
C THR A 235 -21.43 5.86 5.11
N SER A 236 -20.96 4.98 5.98
CA SER A 236 -19.90 4.02 5.71
C SER A 236 -20.49 2.63 5.45
N PHE A 237 -19.88 1.88 4.54
CA PHE A 237 -20.34 0.56 4.15
C PHE A 237 -19.47 -0.52 4.78
N SER A 238 -19.96 -1.18 5.83
CA SER A 238 -19.20 -2.19 6.57
C SER A 238 -18.87 -3.44 5.73
N GLY A 239 -19.74 -3.81 4.78
CA GLY A 239 -19.49 -4.90 3.83
C GLY A 239 -18.30 -4.65 2.89
N LEU A 240 -17.87 -3.40 2.75
CA LEU A 240 -16.70 -3.01 1.96
C LEU A 240 -15.43 -2.83 2.79
N ARG A 241 -15.42 -3.26 4.06
CA ARG A 241 -14.23 -3.18 4.89
C ARG A 241 -13.27 -4.32 4.57
N ASN A 242 -12.12 -3.99 3.99
CA ASN A 242 -11.11 -4.95 3.50
C ASN A 242 -11.73 -6.02 2.58
N SER A 243 -12.61 -5.60 1.66
CA SER A 243 -13.34 -6.51 0.77
C SER A 243 -12.50 -7.03 -0.41
N TYR A 244 -11.28 -6.51 -0.60
CA TYR A 244 -10.42 -6.82 -1.75
C TYR A 244 -11.06 -6.45 -3.10
N GLU A 245 -12.10 -5.62 -3.08
CA GLU A 245 -12.76 -5.18 -4.30
C GLU A 245 -11.87 -4.21 -5.09
N PRO A 246 -11.89 -4.26 -6.44
CA PRO A 246 -11.12 -3.35 -7.26
C PRO A 246 -11.66 -1.92 -7.13
N VAL A 247 -10.78 -0.96 -6.85
CA VAL A 247 -11.16 0.46 -6.77
C VAL A 247 -11.49 1.03 -8.15
N LYS A 248 -10.73 0.61 -9.19
CA LYS A 248 -10.91 1.05 -10.58
C LYS A 248 -12.14 0.41 -11.22
N ALA A 249 -13.32 0.82 -10.78
CA ALA A 249 -14.61 0.40 -11.31
C ALA A 249 -15.49 1.61 -11.62
N ILE A 250 -16.61 1.38 -12.29
CA ILE A 250 -17.77 2.27 -12.13
C ILE A 250 -18.40 1.93 -10.78
N TRP A 251 -18.57 2.95 -9.95
CA TRP A 251 -19.32 2.87 -8.70
C TRP A 251 -20.67 3.55 -8.91
N SER A 252 -21.75 2.88 -8.53
CA SER A 252 -23.11 3.41 -8.52
C SER A 252 -23.62 3.55 -7.10
N ILE A 253 -24.43 4.58 -6.88
CA ILE A 253 -25.26 4.68 -5.69
C ILE A 253 -26.70 4.98 -6.10
N ASP A 254 -27.61 4.47 -5.30
CA ASP A 254 -28.95 5.00 -5.17
C ASP A 254 -29.37 4.91 -3.70
N TYR A 255 -30.59 5.31 -3.40
CA TYR A 255 -31.14 5.11 -2.08
C TYR A 255 -32.64 4.90 -2.16
N TYR A 256 -33.17 4.16 -1.19
CA TYR A 256 -34.59 3.96 -1.04
C TYR A 256 -35.06 4.35 0.35
N THR A 257 -36.36 4.64 0.43
CA THR A 257 -37.04 4.95 1.68
C THR A 257 -38.44 4.35 1.70
N TYR A 258 -38.93 4.06 2.90
CA TYR A 258 -40.29 3.58 3.14
C TYR A 258 -41.27 4.72 3.49
N ALA A 259 -40.88 5.99 3.26
CA ALA A 259 -41.75 7.13 3.57
C ALA A 259 -42.54 7.63 2.36
N GLY A 260 -43.73 8.18 2.63
CA GLY A 260 -44.61 8.74 1.60
C GLY A 260 -44.17 10.09 1.02
N MET A 261 -43.15 10.75 1.59
CA MET A 261 -42.72 12.09 1.15
C MET A 261 -41.48 12.02 0.24
N SER A 262 -41.45 12.84 -0.81
CA SER A 262 -40.32 12.91 -1.75
C SER A 262 -39.06 13.51 -1.13
N THR A 263 -37.97 12.75 -1.14
CA THR A 263 -36.67 13.24 -0.67
C THR A 263 -35.70 13.42 -1.81
N THR A 264 -34.72 14.30 -1.63
CA THR A 264 -33.61 14.47 -2.57
C THR A 264 -32.29 14.40 -1.84
N PHE A 265 -31.38 13.55 -2.31
CA PHE A 265 -29.99 13.51 -1.87
C PHE A 265 -29.15 14.36 -2.84
N THR A 266 -28.47 15.35 -2.29
CA THR A 266 -27.74 16.38 -3.05
C THR A 266 -26.25 16.31 -2.76
N ASN A 267 -25.46 16.67 -3.77
CA ASN A 267 -24.00 16.64 -3.77
C ASN A 267 -23.41 15.32 -3.25
N PRO A 268 -23.83 14.16 -3.78
CA PRO A 268 -23.23 12.88 -3.42
C PRO A 268 -21.72 12.86 -3.70
N GLN A 269 -20.94 12.47 -2.72
CA GLN A 269 -19.49 12.30 -2.76
C GLN A 269 -19.10 10.90 -2.28
N ILE A 270 -17.97 10.40 -2.76
CA ILE A 270 -17.39 9.13 -2.32
C ILE A 270 -16.00 9.39 -1.75
N ALA A 271 -15.66 8.66 -0.69
CA ALA A 271 -14.31 8.48 -0.22
C ALA A 271 -14.00 6.98 -0.21
N ILE A 272 -12.99 6.57 -0.97
CA ILE A 272 -12.51 5.18 -1.00
C ILE A 272 -11.11 5.16 -0.39
N SER A 273 -10.96 4.52 0.75
CA SER A 273 -9.66 4.12 1.27
C SER A 273 -9.26 2.80 0.63
N TYR A 274 -8.03 2.70 0.18
CA TYR A 274 -7.54 1.52 -0.53
C TYR A 274 -6.11 1.17 -0.17
N ARG A 275 -5.69 -0.02 -0.56
CA ARG A 275 -4.29 -0.44 -0.56
C ARG A 275 -3.91 -1.00 -1.93
N TYR A 276 -2.63 -1.04 -2.25
CA TYR A 276 -2.12 -1.67 -3.46
C TYR A 276 -0.73 -2.26 -3.20
N ASP A 277 -0.37 -3.26 -3.98
CA ASP A 277 0.96 -3.87 -3.93
C ASP A 277 1.97 -2.94 -4.60
N LYS A 278 2.97 -2.48 -3.83
CA LYS A 278 4.01 -1.58 -4.34
C LYS A 278 4.91 -2.24 -5.40
N TYR A 279 4.95 -3.57 -5.46
CA TYR A 279 5.77 -4.38 -6.35
C TYR A 279 4.89 -5.23 -7.29
N GLU A 280 3.76 -4.69 -7.75
CA GLU A 280 2.83 -5.38 -8.65
C GLU A 280 3.46 -5.83 -9.99
N GLU A 281 4.44 -5.08 -10.50
CA GLU A 281 5.13 -5.42 -11.77
C GLU A 281 6.09 -6.63 -11.66
N PHE A 282 6.10 -7.32 -10.52
CA PHE A 282 6.90 -8.51 -10.25
C PHE A 282 5.96 -9.73 -10.16
N SER A 283 6.02 -10.61 -11.15
CA SER A 283 5.19 -11.82 -11.27
C SER A 283 5.94 -12.97 -11.92
#